data_AF-W4QAF8-F1
#
_entry.id   AF-W4QAF8-F1
#
_cell.length_a   1.000
_cell.length_b   1.000
_cell.length_c   1.000
_cell.angle_alpha   90.00
_cell.angle_beta   90.00
_cell.angle_gamma   90.00
#
_symmetry.space_group_name_H-M   'P 1'
#
loop_
_entity.id
_entity.type
_entity.pdbx_description
1 polymer ?
#
loop_
_entity_poly.entity_id
_entity_poly.type
_entity_poly.pdbx_seq_one_letter_code
_entity_poly.pdbx_strand_id
1 'polypeptide(L)'
;MNIENSFYSDEEADNGIGTLKSMSELQDILTYTDVDVEGLDEPWDFDLIWNIDSTVNDGYPYILTTLDLTYDANGAEDGWLADTQEYTYPKYKDITVQGEDGLTKRGYTFVGWNTEADGSGETYREGDTFSLGIEGVTLYAQWSVNQYELRYDGNGHDEGSAPETEEVTYGSAVVVADPHTLSRTGYTFVGWNTEAEGSGETYREGDTFIQGAGNVTFYAQWSVNHYELRYDGNGQEGGSAPEAEFVAYGSEVEVSNSQTLSRTGYTFVGWNTEADGSGEVYNEGDTYTQGIGNVTFYAQWSVNHYELRYDGNGQDGGSAPEAVSVAYGSEVEVSDSQTLSRTGYTFVGWNTEADGSGEVYNEGDTFTQGIGDVTFYAQWSVNDYELRYDGNGQDGGNAPEAESIAYGSEVVVSDSHTLSRTGYTFVGWNMEATEVANSIVREMHLLKMQGM
;
A
#
# COMPACT_ATOMS: atom_id res chain seq x y z
N MET A 1 -27.56 93.16 29.83
CA MET A 1 -26.47 93.28 28.84
C MET A 1 -26.66 94.66 28.24
N ASN A 2 -25.79 95.63 28.56
CA ASN A 2 -25.80 96.91 27.83
C ASN A 2 -25.35 96.59 26.41
N ILE A 3 -26.18 96.92 25.42
CA ILE A 3 -25.83 96.74 24.01
C ILE A 3 -25.13 98.04 23.61
N GLU A 4 -23.79 98.04 23.54
CA GLU A 4 -22.99 99.26 23.27
C GLU A 4 -22.72 99.47 21.77
N ASN A 5 -22.98 98.46 20.92
CA ASN A 5 -22.83 98.55 19.45
C ASN A 5 -24.10 98.01 18.75
N SER A 6 -25.07 98.88 18.45
CA SER A 6 -26.26 98.50 17.69
C SER A 6 -26.68 99.56 16.67
N PHE A 7 -26.98 99.11 15.45
CA PHE A 7 -27.40 99.93 14.31
C PHE A 7 -28.78 99.48 13.85
N TYR A 8 -29.62 100.43 13.42
CA TYR A 8 -30.99 100.13 12.98
C TYR A 8 -31.36 100.95 11.75
N SER A 9 -32.26 100.40 10.93
CA SER A 9 -32.73 101.05 9.71
C SER A 9 -33.64 102.23 10.06
N ASP A 10 -33.53 103.29 9.26
CA ASP A 10 -34.36 104.50 9.31
C ASP A 10 -35.84 104.29 8.94
N GLU A 11 -36.23 103.07 8.53
CA GLU A 11 -37.59 102.71 8.09
C GLU A 11 -38.43 101.92 9.13
N GLU A 12 -37.88 101.50 10.28
CA GLU A 12 -38.61 100.80 11.35
C GLU A 12 -38.61 101.56 12.69
N ALA A 13 -39.70 101.45 13.46
CA ALA A 13 -39.94 102.25 14.66
C ALA A 13 -38.99 101.89 15.83
N ASP A 14 -38.29 102.92 16.32
CA ASP A 14 -37.21 102.88 17.32
C ASP A 14 -37.68 102.69 18.77
N ASN A 15 -36.87 101.97 19.57
CA ASN A 15 -36.99 101.83 21.03
C ASN A 15 -36.00 102.71 21.82
N GLY A 16 -35.20 103.53 21.13
CA GLY A 16 -34.30 104.57 21.67
C GLY A 16 -32.89 104.10 22.02
N ILE A 17 -32.39 103.02 21.42
CA ILE A 17 -31.10 102.41 21.81
C ILE A 17 -30.35 101.96 20.54
N GLY A 18 -29.60 102.86 19.88
CA GLY A 18 -28.72 102.56 18.72
C GLY A 18 -28.43 103.76 17.79
N THR A 19 -27.49 103.61 16.85
CA THR A 19 -27.14 104.65 15.84
C THR A 19 -27.90 104.42 14.52
N LEU A 20 -28.55 105.47 14.00
CA LEU A 20 -29.33 105.43 12.76
C LEU A 20 -28.44 105.26 11.51
N LYS A 21 -28.80 104.32 10.64
CA LYS A 21 -28.14 104.04 9.35
C LYS A 21 -29.18 103.74 8.27
N SER A 22 -28.90 104.12 7.02
CA SER A 22 -29.72 103.70 5.87
C SER A 22 -29.56 102.20 5.59
N MET A 23 -30.52 101.60 4.86
CA MET A 23 -30.41 100.20 4.46
C MET A 23 -29.12 99.89 3.69
N SER A 24 -28.69 100.78 2.79
CA SER A 24 -27.43 100.60 2.05
C SER A 24 -26.20 100.66 2.93
N GLU A 25 -26.22 101.46 4.00
CA GLU A 25 -25.12 101.50 4.97
C GLU A 25 -25.12 100.22 5.83
N LEU A 26 -26.28 99.73 6.25
CA LEU A 26 -26.38 98.48 7.01
C LEU A 26 -25.96 97.24 6.20
N GLN A 27 -25.94 97.34 4.87
CA GLN A 27 -25.46 96.30 3.95
C GLN A 27 -24.00 96.52 3.49
N ASP A 28 -23.34 97.58 3.96
CA ASP A 28 -21.93 97.86 3.68
C ASP A 28 -21.04 97.35 4.83
N ILE A 29 -20.04 96.54 4.50
CA ILE A 29 -19.07 96.00 5.46
C ILE A 29 -18.32 97.11 6.22
N LEU A 30 -18.08 98.27 5.58
CA LEU A 30 -17.37 99.39 6.20
C LEU A 30 -18.11 99.97 7.40
N THR A 31 -19.45 99.87 7.43
CA THR A 31 -20.28 100.32 8.56
C THR A 31 -19.92 99.61 9.88
N TYR A 32 -19.35 98.41 9.78
CA TYR A 32 -19.04 97.57 10.94
C TYR A 32 -17.54 97.36 11.15
N THR A 33 -16.68 97.82 10.24
CA THR A 33 -15.22 97.57 10.27
C THR A 33 -14.37 98.84 10.28
N ASP A 34 -14.90 99.97 9.85
CA ASP A 34 -14.19 101.24 9.85
C ASP A 34 -14.24 101.90 11.24
N VAL A 35 -13.06 102.08 11.85
CA VAL A 35 -12.88 102.63 13.20
C VAL A 35 -13.31 104.09 13.34
N ASP A 36 -13.54 104.78 12.23
CA ASP A 36 -13.98 106.18 12.21
C ASP A 36 -15.54 106.32 12.15
N VAL A 37 -16.29 105.21 12.20
CA VAL A 37 -17.77 105.22 12.20
C VAL A 37 -18.34 105.58 13.58
N GLU A 38 -19.16 106.65 13.66
CA GLU A 38 -19.83 107.04 14.91
C GLU A 38 -20.74 105.92 15.46
N GLY A 39 -20.54 105.57 16.73
CA GLY A 39 -21.32 104.55 17.43
C GLY A 39 -20.80 103.12 17.28
N LEU A 40 -19.59 102.94 16.75
CA LEU A 40 -18.86 101.67 16.72
C LEU A 40 -17.69 101.74 17.71
N ASP A 41 -17.83 101.14 18.89
CA ASP A 41 -16.78 101.13 19.91
C ASP A 41 -15.65 100.13 19.58
N GLU A 42 -15.98 99.00 18.93
CA GLU A 42 -15.01 98.02 18.43
C GLU A 42 -15.45 97.48 17.06
N PRO A 43 -14.53 97.39 16.07
CA PRO A 43 -14.85 96.84 14.76
C PRO A 43 -15.19 95.35 14.86
N TRP A 44 -16.20 94.94 14.10
CA TRP A 44 -16.63 93.55 14.02
C TRP A 44 -15.60 92.72 13.25
N ASP A 45 -15.36 91.51 13.72
CA ASP A 45 -14.45 90.57 13.07
C ASP A 45 -15.17 89.85 11.90
N PHE A 46 -15.00 90.38 10.69
CA PHE A 46 -15.50 89.79 9.45
C PHE A 46 -14.58 88.71 8.87
N ASP A 47 -13.44 88.44 9.52
CA ASP A 47 -12.53 87.38 9.12
C ASP A 47 -12.91 86.05 9.80
N LEU A 48 -13.44 86.09 11.03
CA LEU A 48 -13.71 84.92 11.87
C LEU A 48 -15.17 84.77 12.35
N ILE A 49 -15.88 85.86 12.64
CA ILE A 49 -17.18 85.80 13.36
C ILE A 49 -18.34 86.19 12.47
N TRP A 50 -18.18 87.23 11.67
CA TRP A 50 -19.24 87.79 10.83
C TRP A 50 -18.92 87.64 9.36
N ASN A 51 -19.95 87.63 8.54
CA ASN A 51 -19.81 87.79 7.10
C ASN A 51 -20.97 88.62 6.56
N ILE A 52 -20.80 89.19 5.38
CA ILE A 52 -21.82 89.99 4.69
C ILE A 52 -21.79 89.64 3.20
N ASP A 53 -22.92 89.16 2.71
CA ASP A 53 -23.08 88.72 1.33
C ASP A 53 -24.46 89.17 0.86
N SER A 54 -24.54 89.86 -0.28
CA SER A 54 -25.80 90.35 -0.87
C SER A 54 -26.86 89.26 -1.11
N THR A 55 -26.48 87.98 -1.10
CA THR A 55 -27.35 86.83 -1.35
C THR A 55 -27.77 86.08 -0.08
N VAL A 56 -27.23 86.43 1.09
CA VAL A 56 -27.50 85.78 2.38
C VAL A 56 -28.00 86.82 3.38
N ASN A 57 -29.00 86.46 4.19
CA ASN A 57 -29.58 87.37 5.20
C ASN A 57 -29.97 88.75 4.61
N ASP A 58 -30.52 88.77 3.39
CA ASP A 58 -30.91 89.97 2.65
C ASP A 58 -29.81 91.05 2.55
N GLY A 59 -28.54 90.63 2.53
CA GLY A 59 -27.37 91.52 2.42
C GLY A 59 -26.90 92.11 3.74
N TYR A 60 -27.54 91.81 4.86
CA TYR A 60 -27.11 92.25 6.19
C TYR A 60 -26.05 91.31 6.79
N PRO A 61 -25.18 91.79 7.70
CA PRO A 61 -24.24 90.93 8.39
C PRO A 61 -24.91 89.74 9.08
N TYR A 62 -24.28 88.59 9.01
CA TYR A 62 -24.70 87.38 9.70
C TYR A 62 -23.51 86.68 10.34
N ILE A 63 -23.77 85.93 11.42
CA ILE A 63 -22.74 85.18 12.13
C ILE A 63 -22.37 83.96 11.31
N LEU A 64 -21.07 83.75 11.14
CA LEU A 64 -20.51 82.53 10.57
C LEU A 64 -20.77 81.37 11.54
N THR A 65 -21.36 80.29 11.04
CA THR A 65 -21.47 79.05 11.80
C THR A 65 -20.38 78.08 11.37
N THR A 66 -19.74 77.44 12.34
CA THR A 66 -18.89 76.28 12.08
C THR A 66 -19.77 75.06 11.91
N LEU A 67 -19.49 74.27 10.88
CA LEU A 67 -20.14 73.01 10.57
C LEU A 67 -19.10 71.91 10.54
N ASP A 68 -19.49 70.76 11.07
CA ASP A 68 -18.61 69.61 11.17
C ASP A 68 -18.87 68.64 10.01
N LEU A 69 -17.78 68.25 9.34
CA LEU A 69 -17.74 67.05 8.52
C LEU A 69 -16.93 65.99 9.27
N THR A 70 -17.58 64.91 9.63
CA THR A 70 -16.95 63.79 10.32
C THR A 70 -16.92 62.58 9.40
N TYR A 71 -15.76 61.93 9.30
CA TYR A 71 -15.63 60.62 8.68
C TYR A 71 -15.63 59.55 9.78
N ASP A 72 -16.51 58.57 9.66
CA ASP A 72 -16.62 57.43 10.59
C ASP A 72 -16.20 56.14 9.88
N ALA A 73 -15.19 55.46 10.41
CA ALA A 73 -14.60 54.27 9.82
C ALA A 73 -15.58 53.08 9.72
N ASN A 74 -16.73 53.16 10.40
CA ASN A 74 -17.85 52.21 10.33
C ASN A 74 -17.42 50.75 10.49
N GLY A 75 -16.68 50.50 11.57
CA GLY A 75 -16.16 49.19 11.91
C GLY A 75 -14.95 48.75 11.10
N ALA A 76 -14.16 49.68 10.57
CA ALA A 76 -12.77 49.38 10.19
C ALA A 76 -11.97 48.87 11.40
N GLU A 77 -11.01 48.02 11.14
CA GLU A 77 -10.19 47.35 12.16
C GLU A 77 -8.82 47.98 12.32
N ASP A 78 -8.33 48.67 11.29
CA ASP A 78 -7.06 49.40 11.28
C ASP A 78 -7.16 50.62 10.34
N GLY A 79 -6.15 51.49 10.41
CA GLY A 79 -6.06 52.74 9.65
C GLY A 79 -6.29 53.97 10.51
N TRP A 80 -6.02 55.15 9.93
CA TRP A 80 -6.21 56.43 10.61
C TRP A 80 -7.18 57.28 9.81
N LEU A 81 -8.17 57.84 10.50
CA LEU A 81 -8.97 58.93 9.97
C LEU A 81 -8.52 60.23 10.59
N ALA A 82 -8.46 61.28 9.77
CA ALA A 82 -8.42 62.62 10.30
C ALA A 82 -9.68 62.85 11.15
N ASP A 83 -9.51 63.50 12.31
CA ASP A 83 -10.61 63.97 13.15
C ASP A 83 -11.59 64.87 12.36
N THR A 84 -12.73 65.17 12.97
CA THR A 84 -13.74 66.11 12.45
C THR A 84 -13.11 67.35 11.81
N GLN A 85 -13.48 67.59 10.55
CA GLN A 85 -13.07 68.79 9.82
C GLN A 85 -14.12 69.87 9.99
N GLU A 86 -13.68 71.01 10.52
CA GLU A 86 -14.52 72.19 10.72
C GLU A 86 -14.52 73.07 9.46
N TYR A 87 -15.72 73.41 8.97
CA TYR A 87 -15.93 74.31 7.85
C TYR A 87 -16.80 75.48 8.25
N THR A 88 -16.45 76.68 7.80
CA THR A 88 -17.21 77.89 8.09
C THR A 88 -18.24 78.17 6.99
N TYR A 89 -19.53 78.12 7.32
CA TYR A 89 -20.61 78.39 6.37
C TYR A 89 -20.91 79.89 6.28
N PRO A 90 -21.16 80.48 5.08
CA PRO A 90 -21.31 79.88 3.74
C PRO A 90 -20.04 79.89 2.88
N LYS A 91 -18.85 80.11 3.47
CA LYS A 91 -17.58 80.33 2.76
C LYS A 91 -17.11 79.11 1.95
N TYR A 92 -17.61 77.91 2.26
CA TYR A 92 -17.27 76.65 1.59
C TYR A 92 -18.55 75.96 1.10
N LYS A 93 -18.81 76.03 -0.21
CA LYS A 93 -20.02 75.47 -0.83
C LYS A 93 -19.83 74.05 -1.35
N ASP A 94 -18.61 73.67 -1.75
CA ASP A 94 -18.34 72.37 -2.35
C ASP A 94 -17.16 71.72 -1.62
N ILE A 95 -17.41 70.58 -0.96
CA ILE A 95 -16.41 69.78 -0.27
C ILE A 95 -16.08 68.56 -1.13
N THR A 96 -14.78 68.24 -1.25
CA THR A 96 -14.32 67.02 -1.91
C THR A 96 -14.19 65.88 -0.90
N VAL A 97 -14.79 64.74 -1.23
CA VAL A 97 -14.82 63.54 -0.37
C VAL A 97 -13.45 62.85 -0.36
N GLN A 98 -12.97 62.51 0.83
CA GLN A 98 -11.66 61.87 1.04
C GLN A 98 -11.70 60.38 0.69
N GLY A 99 -10.51 59.81 0.45
CA GLY A 99 -10.33 58.38 0.23
C GLY A 99 -10.40 57.58 1.54
N GLU A 100 -10.03 56.31 1.47
CA GLU A 100 -10.00 55.41 2.64
C GLU A 100 -8.80 55.64 3.57
N ASP A 101 -7.78 56.40 3.17
CA ASP A 101 -6.62 56.79 3.99
C ASP A 101 -6.00 55.66 4.85
N GLY A 102 -5.92 54.46 4.26
CA GLY A 102 -5.34 53.28 4.92
C GLY A 102 -6.28 52.54 5.86
N LEU A 103 -7.57 52.89 5.88
CA LEU A 103 -8.60 52.09 6.53
C LEU A 103 -8.62 50.68 5.96
N THR A 104 -8.63 49.70 6.85
CA THR A 104 -8.81 48.30 6.45
C THR A 104 -9.84 47.62 7.32
N LYS A 105 -10.57 46.68 6.72
CA LYS A 105 -11.55 45.83 7.39
C LYS A 105 -11.41 44.42 6.84
N ARG A 106 -10.94 43.48 7.66
CA ARG A 106 -10.59 42.14 7.16
C ARG A 106 -11.78 41.47 6.49
N GLY A 107 -11.59 41.01 5.26
CA GLY A 107 -12.63 40.33 4.47
C GLY A 107 -13.63 41.27 3.78
N TYR A 108 -13.39 42.59 3.80
CA TYR A 108 -14.20 43.58 3.11
C TYR A 108 -13.33 44.48 2.22
N THR A 109 -13.95 45.08 1.21
CA THR A 109 -13.36 46.13 0.35
C THR A 109 -14.12 47.43 0.59
N PHE A 110 -13.39 48.53 0.79
CA PHE A 110 -13.98 49.86 0.88
C PHE A 110 -14.54 50.25 -0.49
N VAL A 111 -15.78 50.73 -0.53
CA VAL A 111 -16.45 51.10 -1.80
C VAL A 111 -16.80 52.59 -1.88
N GLY A 112 -16.63 53.32 -0.79
CA GLY A 112 -16.98 54.74 -0.66
C GLY A 112 -17.53 55.05 0.73
N TRP A 113 -18.14 56.21 0.86
CA TRP A 113 -18.76 56.73 2.07
C TRP A 113 -20.28 56.79 1.90
N ASN A 114 -21.05 56.67 2.98
CA ASN A 114 -22.50 56.79 2.97
C ASN A 114 -22.98 57.75 4.07
N THR A 115 -24.07 58.48 3.84
CA THR A 115 -24.62 59.41 4.85
C THR A 115 -25.30 58.70 6.02
N GLU A 116 -25.57 57.39 5.91
CA GLU A 116 -26.14 56.56 6.98
C GLU A 116 -25.24 55.37 7.28
N ALA A 117 -25.08 55.03 8.56
CA ALA A 117 -24.17 53.98 9.01
C ALA A 117 -24.53 52.58 8.46
N ASP A 118 -25.82 52.34 8.17
CA ASP A 118 -26.33 51.09 7.60
C ASP A 118 -26.23 51.03 6.06
N GLY A 119 -25.75 52.11 5.42
CA GLY A 119 -25.61 52.21 3.97
C GLY A 119 -26.89 52.54 3.21
N SER A 120 -28.00 52.88 3.89
CA SER A 120 -29.28 53.22 3.27
C SER A 120 -29.36 54.67 2.74
N GLY A 121 -28.39 55.50 3.12
CA GLY A 121 -28.27 56.90 2.72
C GLY A 121 -27.64 57.10 1.34
N GLU A 122 -27.20 58.33 1.08
CA GLU A 122 -26.52 58.67 -0.18
C GLU A 122 -25.06 58.21 -0.15
N THR A 123 -24.58 57.61 -1.24
CA THR A 123 -23.18 57.15 -1.37
C THR A 123 -22.33 58.18 -2.11
N TYR A 124 -21.15 58.43 -1.58
CA TYR A 124 -20.11 59.28 -2.14
C TYR A 124 -18.79 58.49 -2.29
N ARG A 125 -18.13 58.62 -3.43
CA ARG A 125 -16.79 58.06 -3.68
C ARG A 125 -15.71 59.09 -3.45
N GLU A 126 -14.46 58.64 -3.32
CA GLU A 126 -13.30 59.54 -3.28
C GLU A 126 -13.33 60.50 -4.48
N GLY A 127 -13.14 61.79 -4.19
CA GLY A 127 -13.15 62.84 -5.20
C GLY A 127 -14.53 63.35 -5.60
N ASP A 128 -15.61 62.71 -5.17
CA ASP A 128 -16.96 63.28 -5.31
C ASP A 128 -17.05 64.61 -4.57
N THR A 129 -17.94 65.48 -5.04
CA THR A 129 -18.17 66.78 -4.41
C THR A 129 -19.61 66.92 -3.96
N PHE A 130 -19.80 67.50 -2.78
CA PHE A 130 -21.13 67.79 -2.26
C PHE A 130 -21.15 69.10 -1.48
N SER A 131 -22.35 69.68 -1.35
CA SER A 131 -22.56 70.87 -0.54
C SER A 131 -22.95 70.51 0.88
N LEU A 132 -22.17 70.99 1.85
CA LEU A 132 -22.48 70.80 3.26
C LEU A 132 -23.77 71.55 3.61
N GLY A 133 -24.77 70.82 4.09
CA GLY A 133 -26.02 71.39 4.59
C GLY A 133 -25.81 72.20 5.87
N ILE A 134 -26.86 72.86 6.38
CA ILE A 134 -26.77 73.76 7.54
C ILE A 134 -26.59 73.05 8.90
N GLU A 135 -26.54 71.72 8.94
CA GLU A 135 -26.47 70.92 10.18
C GLU A 135 -25.18 70.07 10.29
N GLY A 136 -24.22 70.23 9.37
CA GLY A 136 -23.05 69.33 9.27
C GLY A 136 -23.44 67.95 8.73
N VAL A 137 -22.47 67.05 8.57
CA VAL A 137 -22.73 65.67 8.11
C VAL A 137 -21.68 64.69 8.66
N THR A 138 -22.12 63.47 8.96
CA THR A 138 -21.23 62.32 9.18
C THR A 138 -21.28 61.40 7.97
N LEU A 139 -20.12 61.08 7.43
CA LEU A 139 -19.94 60.13 6.35
C LEU A 139 -19.39 58.82 6.92
N TYR A 140 -20.11 57.72 6.75
CA TYR A 140 -19.76 56.40 7.24
C TYR A 140 -19.11 55.57 6.14
N ALA A 141 -17.97 54.94 6.41
CA ALA A 141 -17.32 54.08 5.44
C ALA A 141 -18.25 52.93 5.03
N GLN A 142 -18.39 52.73 3.73
CA GLN A 142 -19.20 51.66 3.15
C GLN A 142 -18.29 50.51 2.71
N TRP A 143 -18.62 49.31 3.17
CA TRP A 143 -17.80 48.12 3.00
C TRP A 143 -18.57 47.06 2.22
N SER A 144 -17.99 46.56 1.13
CA SER A 144 -18.50 45.37 0.42
C SER A 144 -17.80 44.13 0.95
N VAL A 145 -18.55 43.09 1.32
CA VAL A 145 -17.97 41.81 1.72
C VAL A 145 -17.25 41.17 0.53
N ASN A 146 -16.06 40.62 0.77
CA ASN A 146 -15.27 39.94 -0.25
C ASN A 146 -15.73 38.50 -0.45
N GLN A 147 -15.50 38.00 -1.65
CA GLN A 147 -15.59 36.58 -2.00
C GLN A 147 -14.19 36.04 -2.26
N TYR A 148 -13.99 34.76 -1.93
CA TYR A 148 -12.74 34.06 -2.07
C TYR A 148 -12.98 32.69 -2.70
N GLU A 149 -12.00 32.21 -3.45
CA GLU A 149 -12.06 30.87 -4.06
C GLU A 149 -11.79 29.79 -3.02
N LEU A 150 -12.68 28.81 -2.97
CA LEU A 150 -12.46 27.52 -2.32
C LEU A 150 -12.22 26.45 -3.39
N ARG A 151 -11.04 25.82 -3.33
CA ARG A 151 -10.58 24.83 -4.31
C ARG A 151 -10.37 23.48 -3.65
N TYR A 152 -10.47 22.41 -4.43
CA TYR A 152 -10.11 21.06 -4.02
C TYR A 152 -9.06 20.48 -4.95
N ASP A 153 -8.03 19.87 -4.38
CA ASP A 153 -6.93 19.21 -5.08
C ASP A 153 -6.89 17.74 -4.67
N GLY A 154 -7.04 16.82 -5.64
CA GLY A 154 -7.02 15.38 -5.39
C GLY A 154 -5.66 14.85 -4.89
N ASN A 155 -4.61 15.67 -4.87
CA ASN A 155 -3.34 15.47 -4.20
C ASN A 155 -2.71 14.08 -4.41
N GLY A 156 -2.25 13.85 -5.64
CA GLY A 156 -1.64 12.57 -6.03
C GLY A 156 -2.63 11.44 -6.30
N HIS A 157 -3.91 11.76 -6.55
CA HIS A 157 -4.89 10.82 -7.08
C HIS A 157 -4.46 10.27 -8.46
N ASP A 158 -4.93 9.05 -8.76
CA ASP A 158 -4.66 8.38 -10.04
C ASP A 158 -5.84 8.51 -11.01
N GLU A 159 -7.07 8.49 -10.48
CA GLU A 159 -8.29 8.55 -11.28
C GLU A 159 -9.37 9.43 -10.62
N GLY A 160 -10.36 9.83 -11.41
CA GLY A 160 -11.47 10.68 -10.97
C GLY A 160 -11.21 12.17 -11.19
N SER A 161 -11.99 13.01 -10.53
CA SER A 161 -11.82 14.46 -10.57
C SER A 161 -12.21 15.05 -9.22
N ALA A 162 -11.42 16.02 -8.76
CA ALA A 162 -11.73 16.75 -7.54
C ALA A 162 -13.02 17.57 -7.70
N PRO A 163 -13.71 17.91 -6.60
CA PRO A 163 -14.85 18.82 -6.62
C PRO A 163 -14.54 20.14 -7.33
N GLU A 164 -15.57 20.75 -7.94
CA GLU A 164 -15.43 22.04 -8.62
C GLU A 164 -15.10 23.17 -7.65
N THR A 165 -14.39 24.19 -8.14
CA THR A 165 -14.10 25.41 -7.39
C THR A 165 -15.37 26.20 -7.10
N GLU A 166 -15.50 26.73 -5.88
CA GLU A 166 -16.62 27.58 -5.45
C GLU A 166 -16.13 28.98 -5.04
N GLU A 167 -16.92 30.01 -5.33
CA GLU A 167 -16.72 31.37 -4.79
C GLU A 167 -17.51 31.53 -3.50
N VAL A 168 -16.81 31.73 -2.40
CA VAL A 168 -17.39 31.70 -1.05
C VAL A 168 -17.26 33.07 -0.40
N THR A 169 -18.35 33.55 0.20
CA THR A 169 -18.37 34.85 0.87
C THR A 169 -17.62 34.79 2.21
N TYR A 170 -16.81 35.81 2.52
CA TYR A 170 -16.10 35.91 3.79
C TYR A 170 -17.03 35.72 5.00
N GLY A 171 -16.61 34.89 5.96
CA GLY A 171 -17.35 34.60 7.19
C GLY A 171 -18.55 33.66 7.01
N SER A 172 -18.87 33.24 5.78
CA SER A 172 -19.91 32.25 5.54
C SER A 172 -19.42 30.82 5.83
N ALA A 173 -20.38 29.94 6.14
CA ALA A 173 -20.12 28.53 6.38
C ALA A 173 -20.32 27.71 5.10
N VAL A 174 -19.39 26.81 4.82
CA VAL A 174 -19.41 25.86 3.70
C VAL A 174 -19.34 24.45 4.24
N VAL A 175 -20.04 23.52 3.59
CA VAL A 175 -19.95 22.09 3.89
C VAL A 175 -18.83 21.50 3.03
N VAL A 176 -17.85 20.87 3.68
CA VAL A 176 -16.71 20.25 3.00
C VAL A 176 -17.19 19.10 2.12
N ALA A 177 -16.79 19.12 0.85
CA ALA A 177 -17.29 18.22 -0.17
C ALA A 177 -16.79 16.78 0.00
N ASP A 178 -17.59 15.82 -0.47
CA ASP A 178 -17.19 14.42 -0.65
C ASP A 178 -16.11 14.30 -1.76
N PRO A 179 -15.16 13.36 -1.68
CA PRO A 179 -14.15 13.13 -2.73
C PRO A 179 -14.73 12.68 -4.08
N HIS A 180 -16.03 12.34 -4.14
CA HIS A 180 -16.76 11.88 -5.31
C HIS A 180 -16.10 10.66 -5.97
N THR A 181 -15.41 10.89 -7.09
CA THR A 181 -14.81 9.84 -7.93
C THR A 181 -13.31 9.73 -7.75
N LEU A 182 -12.71 10.57 -6.90
CA LEU A 182 -11.27 10.53 -6.63
C LEU A 182 -10.87 9.17 -6.08
N SER A 183 -9.87 8.57 -6.72
CA SER A 183 -9.26 7.34 -6.26
C SER A 183 -7.75 7.42 -6.38
N ARG A 184 -7.07 6.70 -5.48
CA ARG A 184 -5.62 6.55 -5.49
C ARG A 184 -5.29 5.09 -5.19
N THR A 185 -4.64 4.44 -6.14
CA THR A 185 -4.39 3.00 -6.15
C THR A 185 -3.58 2.60 -4.93
N GLY A 186 -4.14 1.70 -4.11
CA GLY A 186 -3.48 1.23 -2.89
C GLY A 186 -3.54 2.20 -1.71
N TYR A 187 -4.36 3.25 -1.79
CA TYR A 187 -4.63 4.17 -0.69
C TYR A 187 -6.13 4.30 -0.42
N THR A 188 -6.48 4.75 0.79
CA THR A 188 -7.84 5.10 1.21
C THR A 188 -7.92 6.59 1.49
N PHE A 189 -8.94 7.26 0.95
CA PHE A 189 -9.21 8.66 1.27
C PHE A 189 -9.62 8.81 2.74
N VAL A 190 -9.02 9.75 3.46
CA VAL A 190 -9.24 9.96 4.91
C VAL A 190 -9.95 11.28 5.19
N GLY A 191 -9.84 12.25 4.27
CA GLY A 191 -10.34 13.60 4.41
C GLY A 191 -9.52 14.58 3.58
N TRP A 192 -9.77 15.86 3.82
CA TRP A 192 -9.09 17.00 3.21
C TRP A 192 -8.18 17.69 4.22
N ASN A 193 -7.10 18.31 3.77
CA ASN A 193 -6.23 19.13 4.60
C ASN A 193 -6.00 20.49 3.94
N THR A 194 -5.82 21.55 4.73
CA THR A 194 -5.54 22.90 4.20
C THR A 194 -4.11 23.06 3.66
N GLU A 195 -3.23 22.07 3.87
CA GLU A 195 -1.86 22.03 3.34
C GLU A 195 -1.60 20.70 2.63
N ALA A 196 -0.89 20.74 1.50
CA ALA A 196 -0.66 19.54 0.66
C ALA A 196 0.04 18.39 1.40
N GLU A 197 0.99 18.72 2.28
CA GLU A 197 1.79 17.78 3.07
C GLU A 197 1.08 17.32 4.37
N GLY A 198 -0.18 17.73 4.59
CA GLY A 198 -0.98 17.29 5.75
C GLY A 198 -0.66 18.01 7.06
N SER A 199 0.19 19.03 7.06
CA SER A 199 0.53 19.82 8.25
C SER A 199 -0.53 20.84 8.67
N GLY A 200 -1.53 21.07 7.82
CA GLY A 200 -2.63 22.01 8.06
C GLY A 200 -3.76 21.39 8.87
N GLU A 201 -4.91 22.07 8.86
CA GLU A 201 -6.12 21.57 9.51
C GLU A 201 -6.80 20.50 8.66
N THR A 202 -7.32 19.46 9.32
CA THR A 202 -8.00 18.33 8.66
C THR A 202 -9.50 18.46 8.75
N TYR A 203 -10.18 18.20 7.64
CA TYR A 203 -11.63 18.23 7.49
C TYR A 203 -12.11 16.96 6.79
N ARG A 204 -13.18 16.33 7.29
CA ARG A 204 -13.84 15.20 6.64
C ARG A 204 -14.98 15.67 5.75
N GLU A 205 -15.49 14.79 4.88
CA GLU A 205 -16.71 15.11 4.15
C GLU A 205 -17.85 15.44 5.12
N GLY A 206 -18.62 16.49 4.81
CA GLY A 206 -19.71 16.97 5.65
C GLY A 206 -19.31 17.88 6.82
N ASP A 207 -18.02 18.06 7.10
CA ASP A 207 -17.58 19.03 8.10
C ASP A 207 -17.92 20.46 7.67
N THR A 208 -18.05 21.36 8.64
CA THR A 208 -18.31 22.79 8.38
C THR A 208 -17.00 23.57 8.39
N PHE A 209 -16.72 24.26 7.30
CA PHE A 209 -15.60 25.20 7.16
C PHE A 209 -16.12 26.64 7.14
N ILE A 210 -15.47 27.54 7.87
CA ILE A 210 -15.80 28.98 7.85
C ILE A 210 -14.80 29.71 6.98
N GLN A 211 -15.27 30.35 5.90
CA GLN A 211 -14.40 31.04 4.96
C GLN A 211 -13.69 32.23 5.61
N GLY A 212 -12.36 32.12 5.70
CA GLY A 212 -11.49 33.20 6.15
C GLY A 212 -11.19 34.23 5.05
N ALA A 213 -10.31 35.17 5.36
CA ALA A 213 -9.80 36.11 4.37
C ALA A 213 -8.72 35.44 3.53
N GLY A 214 -8.97 35.28 2.22
CA GLY A 214 -8.07 34.66 1.27
C GLY A 214 -8.60 33.36 0.68
N ASN A 215 -8.07 32.97 -0.47
CA ASN A 215 -8.43 31.72 -1.13
C ASN A 215 -7.88 30.52 -0.34
N VAL A 216 -8.61 29.41 -0.36
CA VAL A 216 -8.23 28.17 0.33
C VAL A 216 -8.26 27.01 -0.66
N THR A 217 -7.26 26.13 -0.56
CA THR A 217 -7.25 24.85 -1.29
C THR A 217 -7.26 23.72 -0.28
N PHE A 218 -8.23 22.82 -0.40
CA PHE A 218 -8.28 21.56 0.31
C PHE A 218 -7.56 20.48 -0.49
N TYR A 219 -6.55 19.86 0.11
CA TYR A 219 -5.76 18.78 -0.46
C TYR A 219 -6.21 17.44 0.09
N ALA A 220 -6.53 16.49 -0.78
CA ALA A 220 -6.93 15.15 -0.37
C ALA A 220 -5.82 14.49 0.47
N GLN A 221 -6.21 13.84 1.57
CA GLN A 221 -5.32 13.08 2.43
C GLN A 221 -5.60 11.59 2.26
N TRP A 222 -4.52 10.85 2.05
CA TRP A 222 -4.56 9.45 1.67
C TRP A 222 -3.80 8.62 2.70
N SER A 223 -4.43 7.57 3.24
CA SER A 223 -3.77 6.56 4.06
C SER A 223 -3.38 5.38 3.20
N VAL A 224 -2.13 4.92 3.29
CA VAL A 224 -1.67 3.74 2.55
C VAL A 224 -2.40 2.49 3.07
N ASN A 225 -2.94 1.70 2.15
CA ASN A 225 -3.59 0.44 2.49
C ASN A 225 -2.54 -0.59 2.89
N HIS A 226 -2.90 -1.46 3.82
CA HIS A 226 -2.08 -2.61 4.21
C HIS A 226 -2.81 -3.88 3.80
N TYR A 227 -2.05 -4.81 3.22
CA TYR A 227 -2.55 -6.11 2.78
C TYR A 227 -1.84 -7.21 3.53
N GLU A 228 -2.52 -8.34 3.67
CA GLU A 228 -1.98 -9.47 4.40
C GLU A 228 -1.12 -10.34 3.48
N LEU A 229 0.12 -10.58 3.91
CA LEU A 229 1.04 -11.54 3.31
C LEU A 229 1.06 -12.78 4.18
N ARG A 230 0.77 -13.94 3.58
CA ARG A 230 0.72 -15.23 4.28
C ARG A 230 1.67 -16.24 3.66
N TYR A 231 2.07 -17.21 4.47
CA TYR A 231 2.79 -18.39 4.03
C TYR A 231 1.98 -19.65 4.35
N ASP A 232 1.90 -20.55 3.37
CA ASP A 232 1.26 -21.85 3.47
C ASP A 232 2.31 -22.92 3.15
N GLY A 233 2.60 -23.83 4.08
CA GLY A 233 3.60 -24.87 3.87
C GLY A 233 3.20 -25.94 2.83
N ASN A 234 1.99 -25.82 2.25
CA ASN A 234 1.51 -26.51 1.06
C ASN A 234 1.80 -28.02 1.05
N GLY A 235 1.04 -28.72 1.89
CA GLY A 235 1.23 -30.16 2.10
C GLY A 235 2.41 -30.47 3.02
N GLN A 236 2.83 -29.54 3.89
CA GLN A 236 3.81 -29.84 4.91
C GLN A 236 3.29 -30.93 5.86
N GLU A 237 4.20 -31.78 6.31
CA GLU A 237 3.91 -32.85 7.28
C GLU A 237 4.48 -32.53 8.67
N GLY A 238 5.44 -31.60 8.74
CA GLY A 238 6.04 -31.13 9.97
C GLY A 238 6.44 -29.65 9.92
N GLY A 239 6.67 -29.08 11.10
CA GLY A 239 7.02 -27.67 11.28
C GLY A 239 5.83 -26.72 11.24
N SER A 240 6.11 -25.43 11.07
CA SER A 240 5.10 -24.38 10.90
C SER A 240 5.58 -23.38 9.87
N ALA A 241 4.64 -22.91 9.04
CA ALA A 241 4.92 -21.84 8.09
C ALA A 241 5.17 -20.51 8.85
N PRO A 242 5.88 -19.55 8.24
CA PRO A 242 6.05 -18.22 8.82
C PRO A 242 4.72 -17.55 9.18
N GLU A 243 4.76 -16.69 10.21
CA GLU A 243 3.60 -15.91 10.61
C GLU A 243 3.19 -14.91 9.52
N ALA A 244 1.89 -14.65 9.43
CA ALA A 244 1.37 -13.66 8.51
C ALA A 244 1.71 -12.24 9.00
N GLU A 245 1.92 -11.33 8.07
CA GLU A 245 2.15 -9.92 8.37
C GLU A 245 1.31 -9.00 7.47
N PHE A 246 1.07 -7.77 7.96
CA PHE A 246 0.39 -6.73 7.19
C PHE A 246 1.42 -5.78 6.59
N VAL A 247 1.48 -5.77 5.27
CA VAL A 247 2.47 -5.06 4.48
C VAL A 247 1.80 -3.87 3.79
N ALA A 248 2.42 -2.70 3.86
CA ALA A 248 1.91 -1.51 3.19
C ALA A 248 2.01 -1.67 1.66
N TYR A 249 0.99 -1.21 0.93
CA TYR A 249 1.00 -1.18 -0.53
C TYR A 249 2.27 -0.50 -1.07
N GLY A 250 2.90 -1.13 -2.07
CA GLY A 250 4.11 -0.64 -2.72
C GLY A 250 5.39 -0.75 -1.89
N SER A 251 5.31 -1.26 -0.65
CA SER A 251 6.51 -1.54 0.14
C SER A 251 7.14 -2.88 -0.26
N GLU A 252 8.45 -2.97 -0.06
CA GLU A 252 9.24 -4.17 -0.32
C GLU A 252 9.42 -4.97 0.97
N VAL A 253 9.30 -6.28 0.86
CA VAL A 253 9.55 -7.25 1.94
C VAL A 253 10.48 -8.35 1.46
N GLU A 254 11.25 -8.91 2.39
CA GLU A 254 12.11 -10.07 2.11
C GLU A 254 11.31 -11.35 2.30
N VAL A 255 11.32 -12.24 1.31
CA VAL A 255 10.60 -13.51 1.35
C VAL A 255 11.22 -14.41 2.42
N SER A 256 10.42 -14.78 3.42
CA SER A 256 10.84 -15.60 4.56
C SER A 256 11.42 -16.95 4.15
N ASN A 257 12.36 -17.46 4.95
CA ASN A 257 12.82 -18.84 4.82
C ASN A 257 11.74 -19.86 5.26
N SER A 258 11.94 -21.11 4.87
CA SER A 258 11.08 -22.26 5.19
C SER A 258 11.05 -22.63 6.68
N GLN A 259 11.89 -22.02 7.51
CA GLN A 259 12.01 -22.23 8.96
C GLN A 259 12.17 -23.71 9.33
N THR A 260 11.07 -24.34 9.75
CA THR A 260 11.02 -25.72 10.26
C THR A 260 10.18 -26.63 9.36
N LEU A 261 9.70 -26.11 8.22
CA LEU A 261 8.85 -26.86 7.31
C LEU A 261 9.57 -28.11 6.81
N SER A 262 8.85 -29.22 6.87
CA SER A 262 9.33 -30.50 6.35
C SER A 262 8.19 -31.30 5.73
N ARG A 263 8.54 -32.08 4.72
CA ARG A 263 7.66 -32.98 4.00
C ARG A 263 8.44 -34.23 3.61
N THR A 264 8.00 -35.40 4.06
CA THR A 264 8.77 -36.64 3.94
C THR A 264 9.00 -37.03 2.49
N GLY A 265 10.26 -37.24 2.09
CA GLY A 265 10.61 -37.62 0.72
C GLY A 265 10.58 -36.46 -0.29
N TYR A 266 10.48 -35.21 0.19
CA TYR A 266 10.57 -34.01 -0.63
C TYR A 266 11.62 -33.04 -0.07
N THR A 267 12.12 -32.16 -0.93
CA THR A 267 13.00 -31.04 -0.59
C THR A 267 12.28 -29.72 -0.87
N PHE A 268 12.30 -28.79 0.08
CA PHE A 268 11.80 -27.44 -0.12
C PHE A 268 12.70 -26.71 -1.13
N VAL A 269 12.12 -26.11 -2.17
CA VAL A 269 12.88 -25.43 -3.23
C VAL A 269 12.56 -23.94 -3.35
N GLY A 270 11.56 -23.45 -2.61
CA GLY A 270 11.13 -22.06 -2.64
C GLY A 270 9.64 -21.91 -2.37
N TRP A 271 9.12 -20.73 -2.63
CA TRP A 271 7.72 -20.36 -2.52
C TRP A 271 7.12 -20.10 -3.90
N ASN A 272 5.83 -20.36 -4.06
CA ASN A 272 5.07 -20.05 -5.25
C ASN A 272 3.84 -19.21 -4.89
N THR A 273 3.41 -18.31 -5.77
CA THR A 273 2.20 -17.50 -5.57
C THR A 273 0.89 -18.28 -5.80
N GLU A 274 0.97 -19.49 -6.38
CA GLU A 274 -0.16 -20.40 -6.57
C GLU A 274 0.14 -21.78 -5.95
N ALA A 275 -0.88 -22.39 -5.34
CA ALA A 275 -0.72 -23.64 -4.60
C ALA A 275 -0.29 -24.84 -5.48
N ASP A 276 -0.63 -24.80 -6.77
CA ASP A 276 -0.27 -25.84 -7.75
C ASP A 276 1.12 -25.63 -8.39
N GLY A 277 1.81 -24.54 -8.03
CA GLY A 277 3.14 -24.20 -8.55
C GLY A 277 3.13 -23.51 -9.91
N SER A 278 1.97 -23.12 -10.45
CA SER A 278 1.86 -22.43 -11.75
C SER A 278 2.14 -20.92 -11.68
N GLY A 279 2.17 -20.35 -10.47
CA GLY A 279 2.45 -18.95 -10.23
C GLY A 279 3.94 -18.61 -10.29
N GLU A 280 4.26 -17.38 -9.90
CA GLU A 280 5.63 -16.89 -9.79
C GLU A 280 6.37 -17.55 -8.62
N VAL A 281 7.64 -17.89 -8.85
CA VAL A 281 8.53 -18.55 -7.88
C VAL A 281 9.40 -17.51 -7.17
N TYR A 282 9.49 -17.64 -5.86
CA TYR A 282 10.33 -16.82 -5.00
C TYR A 282 11.21 -17.72 -4.12
N ASN A 283 12.52 -17.48 -4.14
CA ASN A 283 13.45 -18.13 -3.23
C ASN A 283 13.46 -17.42 -1.87
N GLU A 284 14.01 -18.10 -0.86
CA GLU A 284 14.26 -17.48 0.44
C GLU A 284 15.20 -16.27 0.28
N GLY A 285 14.84 -15.12 0.82
CA GLY A 285 15.62 -13.89 0.72
C GLY A 285 15.33 -13.04 -0.53
N ASP A 286 14.49 -13.51 -1.45
CA ASP A 286 14.07 -12.68 -2.60
C ASP A 286 13.23 -11.49 -2.12
N THR A 287 13.25 -10.38 -2.88
CA THR A 287 12.44 -9.20 -2.58
C THR A 287 11.07 -9.29 -3.26
N TYR A 288 10.01 -9.10 -2.48
CA TYR A 288 8.64 -9.01 -2.97
C TYR A 288 8.08 -7.61 -2.74
N THR A 289 7.48 -6.99 -3.76
CA THR A 289 6.78 -5.71 -3.63
C THR A 289 5.29 -5.97 -3.46
N GLN A 290 4.72 -5.50 -2.36
CA GLN A 290 3.31 -5.71 -2.05
C GLN A 290 2.40 -4.97 -3.04
N GLY A 291 1.65 -5.76 -3.82
CA GLY A 291 0.64 -5.26 -4.75
C GLY A 291 -0.71 -4.99 -4.07
N ILE A 292 -1.76 -4.89 -4.90
CA ILE A 292 -3.14 -4.77 -4.41
C ILE A 292 -3.64 -6.13 -3.94
N GLY A 293 -4.20 -6.17 -2.74
CA GLY A 293 -4.84 -7.36 -2.19
C GLY A 293 -3.86 -8.26 -1.44
N ASN A 294 -4.44 -9.20 -0.70
CA ASN A 294 -3.68 -10.17 0.09
C ASN A 294 -2.97 -11.16 -0.84
N VAL A 295 -1.80 -11.63 -0.42
CA VAL A 295 -1.01 -12.65 -1.13
C VAL A 295 -0.75 -13.84 -0.21
N THR A 296 -0.69 -15.04 -0.78
CA THR A 296 -0.26 -16.24 -0.07
C THR A 296 0.86 -16.90 -0.85
N PHE A 297 2.00 -17.13 -0.19
CA PHE A 297 3.11 -17.90 -0.69
C PHE A 297 2.96 -19.36 -0.27
N TYR A 298 2.91 -20.25 -1.24
CA TYR A 298 2.78 -21.69 -1.06
C TYR A 298 4.15 -22.36 -1.18
N ALA A 299 4.53 -23.19 -0.22
CA ALA A 299 5.80 -23.90 -0.29
C ALA A 299 5.84 -24.79 -1.53
N GLN A 300 6.94 -24.71 -2.27
CA GLN A 300 7.19 -25.54 -3.43
C GLN A 300 8.17 -26.66 -3.05
N TRP A 301 7.77 -27.88 -3.38
CA TRP A 301 8.45 -29.11 -2.98
C TRP A 301 8.92 -29.87 -4.21
N SER A 302 10.22 -30.19 -4.29
CA SER A 302 10.75 -31.15 -5.26
C SER A 302 10.75 -32.55 -4.65
N VAL A 303 10.23 -33.55 -5.37
CA VAL A 303 10.33 -34.95 -4.93
C VAL A 303 11.79 -35.37 -4.90
N ASN A 304 12.18 -36.11 -3.86
CA ASN A 304 13.54 -36.66 -3.76
C ASN A 304 13.65 -37.92 -4.61
N HIS A 305 14.84 -38.19 -5.11
CA HIS A 305 15.16 -39.43 -5.81
C HIS A 305 16.20 -40.22 -5.02
N TYR A 306 16.06 -41.54 -5.04
CA TYR A 306 16.95 -42.49 -4.37
C TYR A 306 17.45 -43.54 -5.37
N GLU A 307 18.60 -44.15 -5.10
CA GLU A 307 19.12 -45.20 -5.97
C GLU A 307 18.58 -46.58 -5.58
N LEU A 308 17.99 -47.27 -6.55
CA LEU A 308 17.68 -48.69 -6.48
C LEU A 308 18.79 -49.48 -7.19
N ARG A 309 19.47 -50.37 -6.46
CA ARG A 309 20.61 -51.16 -6.94
C ARG A 309 20.32 -52.65 -6.88
N TYR A 310 21.02 -53.42 -7.70
CA TYR A 310 20.98 -54.87 -7.71
C TYR A 310 22.38 -55.46 -7.55
N ASP A 311 22.54 -56.40 -6.63
CA ASP A 311 23.78 -57.12 -6.34
C ASP A 311 23.57 -58.61 -6.63
N GLY A 312 24.39 -59.19 -7.52
CA GLY A 312 24.29 -60.60 -7.89
C GLY A 312 24.62 -61.59 -6.76
N ASN A 313 25.07 -61.11 -5.60
CA ASN A 313 25.25 -61.82 -4.34
C ASN A 313 25.93 -63.21 -4.48
N GLY A 314 27.21 -63.17 -4.81
CA GLY A 314 28.03 -64.38 -5.00
C GLY A 314 27.86 -65.00 -6.38
N GLN A 315 27.38 -64.23 -7.36
CA GLN A 315 27.39 -64.58 -8.78
C GLN A 315 28.81 -64.87 -9.27
N ASP A 316 28.94 -65.84 -10.18
CA ASP A 316 30.21 -66.19 -10.83
C ASP A 316 30.13 -66.10 -12.37
N GLY A 317 28.99 -65.64 -12.90
CA GLY A 317 28.80 -65.27 -14.30
C GLY A 317 27.70 -64.22 -14.48
N GLY A 318 27.72 -63.56 -15.64
CA GLY A 318 26.77 -62.49 -15.98
C GLY A 318 27.06 -61.15 -15.31
N SER A 319 26.06 -60.27 -15.32
CA SER A 319 26.08 -58.98 -14.64
C SER A 319 24.70 -58.69 -14.06
N ALA A 320 24.69 -58.08 -12.86
CA ALA A 320 23.45 -57.63 -12.24
C ALA A 320 22.86 -56.43 -13.00
N PRO A 321 21.54 -56.19 -12.87
CA PRO A 321 20.90 -55.01 -13.43
C PRO A 321 21.58 -53.70 -13.00
N GLU A 322 21.57 -52.72 -13.92
CA GLU A 322 22.07 -51.37 -13.65
C GLU A 322 21.23 -50.66 -12.58
N ALA A 323 21.87 -49.77 -11.82
CA ALA A 323 21.17 -48.95 -10.84
C ALA A 323 20.23 -47.94 -11.52
N VAL A 324 19.09 -47.68 -10.89
CA VAL A 324 18.09 -46.72 -11.37
C VAL A 324 17.79 -45.68 -10.30
N SER A 325 17.69 -44.42 -10.71
CA SER A 325 17.25 -43.33 -9.83
C SER A 325 15.73 -43.26 -9.83
N VAL A 326 15.12 -43.53 -8.67
CA VAL A 326 13.67 -43.69 -8.50
C VAL A 326 13.13 -42.59 -7.60
N ALA A 327 12.02 -41.97 -8.00
CA ALA A 327 11.38 -40.93 -7.19
C ALA A 327 10.75 -41.55 -5.93
N TYR A 328 10.83 -40.84 -4.81
CA TYR A 328 10.14 -41.21 -3.58
C TYR A 328 8.64 -41.46 -3.82
N GLY A 329 8.13 -42.56 -3.26
CA GLY A 329 6.72 -42.96 -3.35
C GLY A 329 6.30 -43.49 -4.72
N SER A 330 7.19 -43.53 -5.71
CA SER A 330 6.90 -44.15 -7.01
C SER A 330 7.02 -45.67 -6.94
N GLU A 331 6.21 -46.34 -7.76
CA GLU A 331 6.24 -47.79 -7.93
C GLU A 331 7.14 -48.16 -9.11
N VAL A 332 7.97 -49.18 -8.92
CA VAL A 332 8.89 -49.73 -9.94
C VAL A 332 8.75 -51.24 -9.95
N GLU A 333 8.84 -51.85 -11.14
CA GLU A 333 8.90 -53.31 -11.27
C GLU A 333 10.31 -53.82 -10.96
N VAL A 334 10.38 -54.86 -10.14
CA VAL A 334 11.64 -55.53 -9.78
C VAL A 334 12.21 -56.22 -11.01
N SER A 335 13.47 -55.92 -11.32
CA SER A 335 14.14 -56.37 -12.54
C SER A 335 14.31 -57.90 -12.56
N ASP A 336 14.32 -58.47 -13.76
CA ASP A 336 14.73 -59.86 -13.95
C ASP A 336 16.24 -60.06 -13.66
N SER A 337 16.63 -61.32 -13.50
CA SER A 337 18.02 -61.74 -13.30
C SER A 337 18.93 -61.48 -14.51
N GLN A 338 18.39 -61.06 -15.66
CA GLN A 338 19.10 -60.81 -16.91
C GLN A 338 20.05 -61.96 -17.31
N THR A 339 21.35 -61.76 -17.08
CA THR A 339 22.41 -62.71 -17.44
C THR A 339 23.05 -63.35 -16.21
N LEU A 340 22.58 -63.02 -15.00
CA LEU A 340 23.13 -63.52 -13.74
C LEU A 340 23.12 -65.03 -13.70
N SER A 341 24.28 -65.60 -13.35
CA SER A 341 24.42 -67.01 -13.11
C SER A 341 25.33 -67.27 -11.92
N ARG A 342 25.05 -68.35 -11.22
CA ARG A 342 25.90 -68.88 -10.15
C ARG A 342 26.04 -70.39 -10.29
N THR A 343 27.25 -70.88 -10.52
CA THR A 343 27.50 -72.30 -10.80
C THR A 343 26.96 -73.19 -9.69
N GLY A 344 26.04 -74.09 -10.04
CA GLY A 344 25.45 -75.06 -9.12
C GLY A 344 24.30 -74.52 -8.26
N TYR A 345 23.78 -73.33 -8.58
CA TYR A 345 22.63 -72.72 -7.94
C TYR A 345 21.60 -72.27 -8.99
N THR A 346 20.36 -72.10 -8.55
CA THR A 346 19.24 -71.52 -9.33
C THR A 346 18.84 -70.19 -8.70
N PHE A 347 18.69 -69.15 -9.51
CA PHE A 347 18.15 -67.86 -9.07
C PHE A 347 16.67 -68.04 -8.70
N VAL A 348 16.26 -67.59 -7.52
CA VAL A 348 14.88 -67.74 -7.04
C VAL A 348 14.17 -66.40 -6.77
N GLY A 349 14.88 -65.29 -6.90
CA GLY A 349 14.36 -63.94 -6.65
C GLY A 349 15.41 -63.03 -6.03
N TRP A 350 14.96 -61.88 -5.58
CA TRP A 350 15.76 -60.86 -4.91
C TRP A 350 15.41 -60.79 -3.42
N ASN A 351 16.37 -60.43 -2.59
CA ASN A 351 16.17 -60.19 -1.16
C ASN A 351 16.68 -58.80 -0.77
N THR A 352 16.03 -58.14 0.18
CA THR A 352 16.49 -56.83 0.68
C THR A 352 17.75 -56.92 1.56
N GLU A 353 18.15 -58.12 2.00
CA GLU A 353 19.34 -58.38 2.79
C GLU A 353 20.22 -59.44 2.12
N ALA A 354 21.54 -59.25 2.15
CA ALA A 354 22.49 -60.13 1.46
C ALA A 354 22.48 -61.58 2.00
N ASP A 355 22.10 -61.77 3.25
CA ASP A 355 22.02 -63.09 3.89
C ASP A 355 20.67 -63.81 3.66
N GLY A 356 19.74 -63.17 2.96
CA GLY A 356 18.42 -63.71 2.65
C GLY A 356 17.40 -63.58 3.79
N SER A 357 17.71 -62.85 4.87
CA SER A 357 16.79 -62.64 6.01
C SER A 357 15.76 -61.53 5.79
N GLY A 358 15.96 -60.72 4.74
CA GLY A 358 15.08 -59.61 4.38
C GLY A 358 13.83 -60.05 3.62
N GLU A 359 13.12 -59.09 3.06
CA GLU A 359 11.94 -59.31 2.24
C GLU A 359 12.32 -59.89 0.87
N VAL A 360 11.51 -60.82 0.37
CA VAL A 360 11.73 -61.50 -0.91
C VAL A 360 10.85 -60.86 -1.99
N TYR A 361 11.45 -60.55 -3.13
CA TYR A 361 10.80 -60.02 -4.32
C TYR A 361 11.11 -60.91 -5.53
N ASN A 362 10.08 -61.37 -6.23
CA ASN A 362 10.22 -62.08 -7.49
C ASN A 362 10.41 -61.10 -8.64
N GLU A 363 10.88 -61.61 -9.77
CA GLU A 363 10.95 -60.83 -11.01
C GLU A 363 9.55 -60.33 -11.41
N GLY A 364 9.42 -59.02 -11.67
CA GLY A 364 8.15 -58.39 -12.00
C GLY A 364 7.25 -58.00 -10.80
N ASP A 365 7.67 -58.28 -9.56
CA ASP A 365 6.97 -57.76 -8.38
C ASP A 365 7.06 -56.22 -8.35
N THR A 366 6.04 -55.56 -7.76
CA THR A 366 6.02 -54.10 -7.62
C THR A 366 6.69 -53.69 -6.31
N PHE A 367 7.64 -52.76 -6.39
CA PHE A 367 8.33 -52.16 -5.24
C PHE A 367 8.03 -50.65 -5.18
N THR A 368 7.62 -50.15 -4.02
CA THR A 368 7.43 -48.72 -3.78
C THR A 368 8.67 -48.12 -3.14
N GLN A 369 9.29 -47.15 -3.79
CA GLN A 369 10.50 -46.51 -3.29
C GLN A 369 10.23 -45.68 -2.03
N GLY A 370 10.79 -46.13 -0.90
CA GLY A 370 10.78 -45.40 0.37
C GLY A 370 11.90 -44.37 0.48
N ILE A 371 12.24 -43.99 1.72
CA ILE A 371 13.36 -43.10 2.01
C ILE A 371 14.68 -43.87 1.91
N GLY A 372 15.63 -43.34 1.16
CA GLY A 372 17.00 -43.84 1.09
C GLY A 372 17.20 -44.86 -0.03
N ASP A 373 18.47 -45.08 -0.35
CA ASP A 373 18.87 -46.06 -1.36
C ASP A 373 18.54 -47.48 -0.90
N VAL A 374 18.16 -48.33 -1.85
CA VAL A 374 17.86 -49.75 -1.62
C VAL A 374 18.75 -50.61 -2.51
N THR A 375 19.26 -51.71 -1.96
CA THR A 375 19.98 -52.74 -2.73
C THR A 375 19.24 -54.06 -2.62
N PHE A 376 18.88 -54.64 -3.76
CA PHE A 376 18.37 -56.00 -3.85
C PHE A 376 19.51 -56.98 -4.10
N TYR A 377 19.57 -58.05 -3.33
CA TYR A 377 20.58 -59.09 -3.40
C TYR A 377 19.99 -60.35 -4.03
N ALA A 378 20.66 -60.93 -5.02
CA ALA A 378 20.19 -62.14 -5.66
C ALA A 378 20.10 -63.29 -4.65
N GLN A 379 18.96 -63.97 -4.62
CA GLN A 379 18.72 -65.13 -3.78
C GLN A 379 18.87 -66.39 -4.63
N TRP A 380 19.67 -67.33 -4.11
CA TRP A 380 20.11 -68.51 -4.83
C TRP A 380 19.69 -69.77 -4.06
N SER A 381 18.98 -70.69 -4.73
CA SER A 381 18.75 -72.05 -4.22
C SER A 381 19.87 -72.96 -4.70
N VAL A 382 20.46 -73.75 -3.81
CA VAL A 382 21.43 -74.79 -4.20
C VAL A 382 20.75 -75.82 -5.09
N ASN A 383 21.41 -76.25 -6.15
CA ASN A 383 20.88 -77.30 -7.02
C ASN A 383 21.21 -78.68 -6.43
N ASP A 384 20.24 -79.58 -6.46
CA ASP A 384 20.47 -81.00 -6.16
C ASP A 384 20.80 -81.76 -7.45
N TYR A 385 21.77 -82.66 -7.35
CA TYR A 385 22.19 -83.55 -8.42
C TYR A 385 21.91 -84.98 -8.01
N GLU A 386 21.48 -85.80 -8.98
CA GLU A 386 21.26 -87.22 -8.74
C GLU A 386 22.55 -87.99 -9.03
N LEU A 387 23.06 -88.69 -8.02
CA LEU A 387 24.15 -89.66 -8.15
C LEU A 387 23.55 -91.03 -8.42
N ARG A 388 23.91 -91.64 -9.55
CA ARG A 388 23.47 -92.98 -9.95
C ARG A 388 24.65 -93.93 -10.05
N TYR A 389 24.40 -95.19 -9.68
CA TYR A 389 25.37 -96.27 -9.77
C TYR A 389 24.95 -97.26 -10.87
N ASP A 390 25.79 -97.45 -11.89
CA ASP A 390 25.57 -98.43 -12.94
C ASP A 390 26.41 -99.69 -12.72
N GLY A 391 25.74 -100.82 -12.50
CA GLY A 391 26.37 -102.12 -12.33
C GLY A 391 27.09 -102.67 -13.58
N ASN A 392 26.97 -102.02 -14.73
CA ASN A 392 27.68 -102.29 -15.98
C ASN A 392 27.53 -103.75 -16.45
N GLY A 393 26.29 -104.17 -16.65
CA GLY A 393 25.93 -105.50 -17.11
C GLY A 393 26.07 -106.57 -16.03
N GLN A 394 25.76 -106.24 -14.78
CA GLN A 394 25.73 -107.15 -13.64
C GLN A 394 24.87 -108.40 -13.93
N ASP A 395 25.29 -109.57 -13.44
CA ASP A 395 24.55 -110.84 -13.55
C ASP A 395 24.12 -111.42 -12.18
N GLY A 396 24.36 -110.67 -11.09
CA GLY A 396 23.83 -110.93 -9.76
C GLY A 396 23.91 -109.69 -8.83
N GLY A 397 23.05 -109.65 -7.82
CA GLY A 397 22.94 -108.52 -6.88
C GLY A 397 22.25 -107.28 -7.45
N ASN A 398 22.22 -106.19 -6.67
CA ASN A 398 21.70 -104.88 -7.06
C ASN A 398 22.79 -103.80 -6.94
N ALA A 399 22.80 -102.85 -7.88
CA ALA A 399 23.57 -101.61 -7.73
C ALA A 399 22.97 -100.75 -6.60
N PRO A 400 23.77 -99.89 -5.95
CA PRO A 400 23.24 -98.96 -4.95
C PRO A 400 22.13 -98.07 -5.52
N GLU A 401 21.20 -97.68 -4.65
CA GLU A 401 20.12 -96.77 -5.03
C GLU A 401 20.66 -95.38 -5.37
N ALA A 402 19.93 -94.67 -6.23
CA ALA A 402 20.27 -93.29 -6.56
C ALA A 402 20.09 -92.39 -5.34
N GLU A 403 20.98 -91.41 -5.20
CA GLU A 403 20.95 -90.43 -4.11
C GLU A 403 20.86 -89.01 -4.68
N SER A 404 20.06 -88.16 -4.05
CA SER A 404 19.98 -86.73 -4.36
C SER A 404 20.96 -85.97 -3.47
N ILE A 405 21.84 -85.20 -4.10
CA ILE A 405 23.02 -84.63 -3.47
C ILE A 405 23.13 -83.15 -3.84
N ALA A 406 23.13 -82.28 -2.83
CA ALA A 406 23.30 -80.84 -3.04
C ALA A 406 24.66 -80.50 -3.65
N TYR A 407 24.69 -79.53 -4.55
CA TYR A 407 25.92 -79.03 -5.15
C TYR A 407 26.98 -78.68 -4.12
N GLY A 408 28.23 -79.11 -4.38
CA GLY A 408 29.37 -78.81 -3.51
C GLY A 408 29.40 -79.58 -2.19
N SER A 409 28.44 -80.48 -1.92
CA SER A 409 28.52 -81.39 -0.78
C SER A 409 29.56 -82.50 -1.01
N GLU A 410 30.19 -82.94 0.08
CA GLU A 410 31.06 -84.11 0.06
C GLU A 410 30.22 -85.39 0.05
N VAL A 411 30.58 -86.32 -0.84
CA VAL A 411 29.87 -87.60 -1.00
C VAL A 411 30.81 -88.75 -0.71
N VAL A 412 30.37 -89.68 0.14
CA VAL A 412 31.02 -90.97 0.32
C VAL A 412 30.37 -91.96 -0.64
N VAL A 413 31.10 -92.39 -1.66
CA VAL A 413 30.60 -93.34 -2.65
C VAL A 413 30.45 -94.74 -2.04
N SER A 414 29.29 -95.36 -2.29
CA SER A 414 28.94 -96.67 -1.74
C SER A 414 29.90 -97.76 -2.20
N ASP A 415 30.14 -98.78 -1.37
CA ASP A 415 30.80 -100.01 -1.83
C ASP A 415 29.88 -100.82 -2.77
N SER A 416 30.38 -101.90 -3.36
CA SER A 416 29.60 -102.71 -4.31
C SER A 416 28.36 -103.37 -3.71
N HIS A 417 28.17 -103.35 -2.39
CA HIS A 417 27.12 -104.08 -1.70
C HIS A 417 27.05 -105.56 -2.17
N THR A 418 25.95 -105.93 -2.83
CA THR A 418 25.69 -107.29 -3.34
C THR A 418 26.03 -107.46 -4.81
N LEU A 419 26.45 -106.38 -5.49
CA LEU A 419 26.71 -106.36 -6.92
C LEU A 419 27.80 -107.37 -7.29
N SER A 420 27.49 -108.26 -8.23
CA SER A 420 28.41 -109.27 -8.73
C SER A 420 28.33 -109.39 -10.26
N ARG A 421 29.47 -109.70 -10.88
CA ARG A 421 29.51 -110.19 -12.26
C ARG A 421 30.38 -111.44 -12.35
N THR A 422 29.87 -112.52 -12.94
CA THR A 422 30.61 -113.78 -13.05
C THR A 422 31.94 -113.60 -13.78
N GLY A 423 33.04 -114.02 -13.16
CA GLY A 423 34.40 -113.94 -13.71
C GLY A 423 35.17 -112.65 -13.38
N TYR A 424 34.68 -111.85 -12.43
CA TYR A 424 35.19 -110.51 -12.18
C TYR A 424 35.14 -110.09 -10.69
N THR A 425 36.00 -109.14 -10.28
CA THR A 425 36.06 -108.57 -8.92
C THR A 425 35.84 -107.07 -8.94
N PHE A 426 35.01 -106.55 -8.02
CA PHE A 426 34.83 -105.11 -7.85
C PHE A 426 36.09 -104.44 -7.29
N VAL A 427 36.56 -103.39 -7.95
CA VAL A 427 37.75 -102.62 -7.55
C VAL A 427 37.46 -101.14 -7.30
N GLY A 428 36.25 -100.69 -7.61
CA GLY A 428 35.81 -99.30 -7.44
C GLY A 428 34.95 -98.80 -8.59
N TRP A 429 34.38 -97.62 -8.36
CA TRP A 429 33.60 -96.87 -9.34
C TRP A 429 34.50 -95.89 -10.11
N ASN A 430 34.30 -95.75 -11.42
CA ASN A 430 34.71 -94.58 -12.19
C ASN A 430 33.59 -93.55 -12.09
N MET A 431 33.88 -92.29 -12.40
CA MET A 431 32.85 -91.26 -12.54
C MET A 431 32.88 -90.80 -13.99
N GLU A 432 31.74 -90.92 -14.68
CA GLU A 432 31.49 -90.26 -15.94
C GLU A 432 30.37 -89.23 -15.71
N ALA A 433 30.57 -88.00 -16.19
CA ALA A 433 29.55 -86.98 -16.13
C ALA A 433 28.77 -87.01 -17.44
N THR A 434 27.49 -87.31 -17.38
CA THR A 434 26.57 -87.30 -18.53
C THR A 434 25.65 -86.10 -18.37
N GLU A 435 25.72 -85.12 -19.27
CA GLU A 435 24.76 -84.00 -19.30
C GLU A 435 23.40 -84.51 -19.78
N VAL A 436 22.38 -84.41 -18.93
CA VAL A 436 20.99 -84.72 -19.31
C VAL A 436 20.17 -83.46 -19.05
N ALA A 437 19.82 -82.76 -20.14
CA ALA A 437 18.89 -81.63 -20.21
C ALA A 437 18.70 -80.84 -18.89
N ASN A 438 19.55 -79.84 -18.67
CA ASN A 438 19.57 -78.95 -17.50
C ASN A 438 19.87 -79.61 -16.14
N SER A 439 20.38 -80.84 -16.10
CA SER A 439 21.00 -81.46 -14.93
C SER A 439 22.26 -82.23 -15.31
N ILE A 440 23.29 -82.21 -14.46
CA ILE A 440 24.46 -83.08 -14.61
C ILE A 440 24.16 -84.36 -13.85
N VAL A 441 23.88 -85.45 -14.57
CA VAL A 441 23.87 -86.77 -13.93
C VAL A 441 25.32 -87.21 -13.84
N ARG A 442 25.84 -87.39 -12.63
CA ARG A 442 27.15 -88.02 -12.44
C ARG A 442 26.89 -89.52 -12.30
N GLU A 443 27.17 -90.24 -13.37
CA GLU A 443 27.04 -91.69 -13.40
C GLU A 443 28.35 -92.32 -12.98
N MET A 444 28.30 -93.08 -11.89
CA MET A 444 29.41 -93.90 -11.51
C MET A 444 29.31 -95.27 -12.19
N HIS A 445 30.21 -95.56 -13.13
CA HIS A 445 30.28 -96.88 -13.76
C HIS A 445 31.35 -97.73 -13.09
N LEU A 446 31.31 -99.04 -13.31
CA LEU A 446 32.42 -99.90 -12.87
C LEU A 446 33.70 -99.58 -13.67
N LEU A 447 34.78 -99.16 -12.99
CA LEU A 447 36.00 -98.61 -13.62
C LEU A 447 36.79 -99.63 -14.47
N LYS A 448 36.64 -100.92 -14.19
CA LYS A 448 37.00 -102.08 -15.01
C LYS A 448 36.90 -103.32 -14.16
N MET A 449 36.72 -104.46 -14.81
CA MET A 449 36.90 -105.74 -14.18
C MET A 449 38.12 -106.44 -14.80
N GLN A 450 39.19 -106.65 -14.03
CA GLN A 450 40.32 -107.47 -14.48
C GLN A 450 39.89 -108.94 -14.49
N GLY A 451 39.95 -109.57 -15.67
CA GLY A 451 39.71 -111.01 -15.79
C GLY A 451 40.80 -111.81 -15.10
N MET A 452 40.43 -112.94 -14.49
CA MET A 452 41.40 -113.99 -14.15
C MET A 452 41.90 -114.69 -15.40
#